data_AF-A0A927D2A4-F1
#
_entry.id   AF-A0A927D2A4-F1
#
_cell.length_a   1.000
_cell.length_b   1.000
_cell.length_c   1.000
_cell.angle_alpha   90.00
_cell.angle_beta   90.00
_cell.angle_gamma   90.00
#
_symmetry.space_group_name_H-M   'P 1'
#
loop_
_entity.id
_entity.type
_entity.pdbx_description
1 polymer ?
#
loop_
_entity_poly.entity_id
_entity_poly.type
_entity_poly.pdbx_seq_one_letter_code
_entity_poly.pdbx_strand_id
1 'polypeptide(L)'
;MGKLFSLALCGWLVAGCAQAQRTFEGEEAAALRCANTLALTAVALRRSDLIGEEEKEVMLGVTLLILERHVSGTWAQKKKALAVVRDRRSIDATIEDYQRNAARCLEQFPIN
;
A
#
# COMPACT_ATOMS: atom_id res chain seq x y z
N MET A 1 57.04 20.62 -21.45
CA MET A 1 57.37 19.94 -20.17
C MET A 1 56.96 20.91 -19.08
N GLY A 2 55.84 20.78 -18.38
CA GLY A 2 55.20 19.60 -17.83
C GLY A 2 54.91 19.97 -16.38
N LYS A 3 53.62 19.96 -15.99
CA LYS A 3 53.10 19.79 -14.61
C LYS A 3 51.58 19.99 -14.63
N LEU A 4 50.89 18.90 -14.98
CA LEU A 4 49.53 18.65 -14.51
C LEU A 4 49.62 18.36 -13.00
N PHE A 5 48.90 19.12 -12.17
CA PHE A 5 48.65 18.76 -10.78
C PHE A 5 47.15 18.64 -10.57
N SER A 6 46.78 17.46 -10.09
CA SER A 6 45.45 16.87 -9.96
C SER A 6 44.38 17.77 -9.34
N LEU A 7 43.28 17.96 -10.08
CA LEU A 7 41.97 18.20 -9.49
C LEU A 7 41.42 16.84 -9.03
N ALA A 8 41.56 16.55 -7.74
CA ALA A 8 40.86 15.44 -7.10
C ALA A 8 39.36 15.75 -7.10
N LEU A 9 38.63 15.21 -8.08
CA LEU A 9 37.18 15.11 -8.03
C LEU A 9 36.82 14.13 -6.91
N CYS A 10 36.46 14.65 -5.74
CA CYS A 10 35.63 13.93 -4.79
C CYS A 10 34.25 13.72 -5.43
N GLY A 11 34.13 12.68 -6.24
CA GLY A 11 32.86 12.13 -6.68
C GLY A 11 32.17 11.50 -5.47
N TRP A 12 31.48 12.33 -4.67
CA TRP A 12 30.43 11.84 -3.80
C TRP A 12 29.37 11.20 -4.69
N LEU A 13 29.44 9.87 -4.79
CA LEU A 13 28.36 9.02 -5.20
C LEU A 13 27.17 9.32 -4.29
N VAL A 14 26.33 10.25 -4.71
CA VAL A 14 24.96 10.33 -4.22
C VAL A 14 24.30 9.06 -4.77
N ALA A 15 24.48 7.95 -4.06
CA ALA A 15 23.70 6.75 -4.21
C ALA A 15 22.29 7.10 -3.70
N GLY A 16 21.56 7.89 -4.50
CA GLY A 16 20.13 8.01 -4.36
C GLY A 16 19.61 6.60 -4.46
N CYS A 17 19.05 6.08 -3.35
CA CYS A 17 18.31 4.84 -3.33
C CYS A 17 17.11 5.01 -4.27
N ALA A 18 17.32 4.79 -5.57
CA ALA A 18 16.26 4.56 -6.52
C ALA A 18 15.55 3.30 -6.02
N GLN A 19 14.48 3.49 -5.26
CA GLN A 19 13.62 2.40 -4.82
C GLN A 19 13.16 1.69 -6.09
N ALA A 20 13.73 0.50 -6.34
CA ALA A 20 13.44 -0.26 -7.54
C ALA A 20 11.92 -0.38 -7.70
N GLN A 21 11.42 0.00 -8.87
CA GLN A 21 10.00 -0.05 -9.20
C GLN A 21 9.58 -1.52 -9.16
N ARG A 22 8.88 -1.91 -8.09
CA ARG A 22 8.34 -3.25 -7.92
C ARG A 22 6.96 -3.33 -8.56
N THR A 23 6.76 -4.33 -9.40
CA THR A 23 5.43 -4.71 -9.89
C THR A 23 4.87 -5.77 -8.94
N PHE A 24 3.66 -5.53 -8.43
CA PHE A 24 2.92 -6.50 -7.63
C PHE A 24 1.92 -7.20 -8.53
N GLU A 25 1.96 -8.52 -8.57
CA GLU A 25 1.16 -9.35 -9.46
C GLU A 25 0.55 -10.53 -8.68
N GLY A 26 -0.36 -11.26 -9.33
CA GLY A 26 -0.98 -12.45 -8.74
C GLY A 26 -1.61 -12.20 -7.37
N GLU A 27 -1.22 -13.01 -6.40
CA GLU A 27 -1.73 -12.95 -5.03
C GLU A 27 -1.39 -11.64 -4.31
N GLU A 28 -0.20 -11.07 -4.52
CA GLU A 28 0.18 -9.80 -3.90
C GLU A 28 -0.71 -8.65 -4.41
N ALA A 29 -1.03 -8.65 -5.71
CA ALA A 29 -1.95 -7.68 -6.30
C ALA A 29 -3.40 -7.86 -5.80
N ALA A 30 -3.82 -9.10 -5.53
CA ALA A 30 -5.11 -9.39 -4.93
C ALA A 30 -5.16 -8.94 -3.46
N ALA A 31 -4.12 -9.21 -2.67
CA ALA A 31 -3.98 -8.75 -1.29
C ALA A 31 -4.00 -7.22 -1.19
N LEU A 32 -3.28 -6.52 -2.08
CA LEU A 32 -3.30 -5.06 -2.18
C LEU A 32 -4.72 -4.49 -2.44
N ARG A 33 -5.50 -5.15 -3.31
CA ARG A 33 -6.90 -4.76 -3.57
C ARG A 33 -7.78 -4.99 -2.35
N CYS A 34 -7.67 -6.15 -1.71
CA CYS A 34 -8.39 -6.50 -0.49
C CYS A 34 -8.09 -5.48 0.63
N ALA A 35 -6.81 -5.24 0.92
CA ALA A 35 -6.35 -4.24 1.88
C ALA A 35 -6.90 -2.83 1.57
N ASN A 36 -6.79 -2.36 0.32
CA ASN A 36 -7.28 -1.04 -0.07
C ASN A 36 -8.80 -0.91 0.09
N THR A 37 -9.56 -1.93 -0.29
CA THR A 37 -11.02 -1.96 -0.14
C THR A 37 -11.42 -1.90 1.33
N LEU A 38 -10.77 -2.66 2.22
CA LEU A 38 -11.04 -2.60 3.65
C LEU A 38 -10.78 -1.21 4.23
N ALA A 39 -9.62 -0.61 3.93
CA ALA A 39 -9.28 0.71 4.45
C ALA A 39 -10.22 1.82 3.95
N LEU A 40 -10.55 1.82 2.65
CA LEU A 40 -11.47 2.83 2.11
C LEU A 40 -12.87 2.68 2.69
N THR A 41 -13.33 1.45 2.91
CA THR A 41 -14.62 1.23 3.56
C THR A 41 -14.62 1.68 5.01
N ALA A 42 -13.57 1.41 5.77
CA ALA A 42 -13.46 1.91 7.14
C ALA A 42 -13.63 3.45 7.18
N VAL A 43 -12.93 4.15 6.29
CA VAL A 43 -13.04 5.61 6.17
C VAL A 43 -14.43 6.04 5.71
N ALA A 44 -15.02 5.36 4.73
CA ALA A 44 -16.35 5.68 4.21
C ALA A 44 -17.44 5.50 5.28
N LEU A 45 -17.46 4.34 5.95
CA LEU A 45 -18.41 4.04 7.03
C LEU A 45 -18.27 5.05 8.17
N ARG A 46 -17.03 5.40 8.57
CA ARG A 46 -16.81 6.42 9.59
C ARG A 46 -17.36 7.78 9.16
N ARG A 47 -17.12 8.20 7.91
CA ARG A 47 -17.61 9.47 7.35
C ARG A 47 -19.14 9.53 7.25
N SER A 48 -19.79 8.38 7.15
CA SER A 48 -21.25 8.24 7.18
C SER A 48 -21.80 8.01 8.59
N ASP A 49 -20.97 8.12 9.64
CA ASP A 49 -21.32 7.86 11.04
C ASP A 49 -21.95 6.47 11.29
N LEU A 50 -21.64 5.49 10.43
CA LEU A 50 -22.14 4.10 10.55
C LEU A 50 -21.28 3.24 11.49
N ILE A 51 -20.05 3.66 11.74
CA ILE A 51 -19.14 3.06 12.71
C ILE A 51 -18.44 4.17 13.51
N GLY A 52 -18.00 3.84 14.73
CA GLY A 52 -17.18 4.73 15.54
C GLY A 52 -15.73 4.81 15.07
N GLU A 53 -14.95 5.63 15.78
CA GLU A 53 -13.54 5.84 15.50
C GLU A 53 -12.71 4.59 15.82
N GLU A 54 -13.03 3.91 16.93
CA GLU A 54 -12.36 2.68 17.35
C GLU A 54 -12.54 1.56 16.32
N GLU A 55 -13.76 1.35 15.83
CA GLU A 55 -14.02 0.32 14.81
C GLU A 55 -13.28 0.62 13.51
N LYS A 56 -13.19 1.90 13.11
CA LYS A 56 -12.37 2.30 11.97
C LYS A 56 -10.90 1.95 12.20
N GLU A 57 -10.34 2.25 13.38
CA GLU A 57 -8.95 1.93 13.71
C GLU A 57 -8.67 0.43 13.67
N VAL A 58 -9.60 -0.39 14.18
CA VAL A 58 -9.51 -1.86 14.09
C VAL A 58 -9.46 -2.30 12.62
N MET A 59 -10.34 -1.79 11.77
CA MET A 59 -10.35 -2.13 10.33
C MET A 59 -9.07 -1.69 9.61
N LEU A 60 -8.51 -0.54 9.97
CA LEU A 60 -7.22 -0.08 9.46
C LEU A 60 -6.07 -0.98 9.96
N GLY A 61 -6.12 -1.43 11.21
CA GLY A 61 -5.18 -2.42 11.76
C GLY A 61 -5.19 -3.73 10.97
N VAL A 62 -6.38 -4.26 10.65
CA VAL A 62 -6.54 -5.43 9.77
C VAL A 62 -5.92 -5.20 8.39
N THR A 63 -6.12 -4.02 7.82
CA THR A 63 -5.51 -3.65 6.55
C THR A 63 -3.98 -3.73 6.61
N LEU A 64 -3.37 -3.19 7.67
CA LEU A 64 -1.93 -3.25 7.88
C LEU A 64 -1.44 -4.71 8.00
N LEU A 65 -2.15 -5.54 8.76
CA LEU A 65 -1.80 -6.96 8.92
C LEU A 65 -1.85 -7.72 7.59
N ILE A 66 -2.82 -7.44 6.72
CA ILE A 66 -2.87 -8.04 5.37
C ILE A 66 -1.64 -7.63 4.56
N LEU A 67 -1.28 -6.34 4.61
CA LEU A 67 -0.11 -5.82 3.89
C LEU A 67 1.20 -6.39 4.41
N GLU A 68 1.33 -6.59 5.72
CA GLU A 68 2.53 -7.14 6.33
C GLU A 68 2.74 -8.61 5.98
N ARG A 69 1.67 -9.41 6.00
CA ARG A 69 1.75 -10.86 5.77
C ARG A 69 1.72 -11.27 4.31
N HIS A 70 0.93 -10.59 3.48
CA HIS A 70 0.60 -11.05 2.12
C HIS A 70 1.17 -10.18 1.01
N VAL A 71 1.86 -9.10 1.36
CA VAL A 71 2.52 -8.22 0.39
C VAL A 71 3.97 -8.05 0.80
N SER A 72 4.89 -8.42 -0.06
CA SER A 72 6.32 -8.25 0.18
C SER A 72 6.78 -6.81 -0.11
N GLY A 73 8.08 -6.56 0.02
CA GLY A 73 8.68 -5.26 -0.23
C GLY A 73 8.58 -4.29 0.94
N THR A 74 9.10 -3.07 0.72
CA THR A 74 9.18 -2.05 1.76
C THR A 74 7.84 -1.37 1.98
N TRP A 75 7.65 -0.77 3.16
CA TRP A 75 6.45 0.02 3.44
C TRP A 75 6.21 1.12 2.39
N ALA A 76 7.27 1.80 1.94
CA ALA A 76 7.17 2.83 0.91
C ALA A 76 6.68 2.26 -0.44
N GLN A 77 7.10 1.05 -0.81
CA GLN A 77 6.59 0.36 -2.01
C GLN A 77 5.12 -0.02 -1.86
N LYS A 78 4.73 -0.60 -0.72
CA LYS A 78 3.33 -0.98 -0.43
C LYS A 78 2.41 0.25 -0.44
N LYS A 79 2.83 1.35 0.20
CA LYS A 79 2.10 2.63 0.22
C LYS A 79 1.91 3.21 -1.19
N LYS A 80 2.94 3.18 -2.04
CA LYS A 80 2.83 3.61 -3.44
C LYS A 80 1.84 2.74 -4.23
N ALA A 81 1.88 1.43 -4.02
CA ALA A 81 0.96 0.50 -4.67
C ALA A 81 -0.50 0.72 -4.24
N LEU A 82 -0.74 0.95 -2.95
CA LEU A 82 -2.08 1.29 -2.43
C LEU A 82 -2.64 2.57 -3.06
N ALA A 83 -1.81 3.62 -3.20
CA ALA A 83 -2.25 4.85 -3.87
C ALA A 83 -2.70 4.58 -5.31
N VAL A 84 -1.96 3.75 -6.05
CA VAL A 84 -2.34 3.35 -7.42
C VAL A 84 -3.63 2.53 -7.43
N VAL A 85 -3.82 1.61 -6.49
CA VAL A 85 -5.06 0.81 -6.41
C VAL A 85 -6.26 1.69 -6.08
N ARG A 86 -6.11 2.63 -5.14
CA ARG A 86 -7.12 3.62 -4.79
C ARG A 86 -7.52 4.46 -6.00
N ASP A 87 -6.55 5.02 -6.71
CA ASP A 87 -6.80 5.98 -7.79
C ASP A 87 -7.44 5.33 -9.03
N ARG A 88 -7.47 3.99 -9.10
CA ARG A 88 -8.13 3.23 -10.18
C ARG A 88 -9.65 3.12 -10.03
N ARG A 89 -10.24 3.42 -8.87
CA ARG A 89 -11.68 3.25 -8.63
C ARG A 89 -12.32 4.44 -7.94
N SER A 90 -13.61 4.67 -8.20
CA SER A 90 -14.41 5.64 -7.44
C SER A 90 -14.70 5.10 -6.03
N ILE A 91 -15.02 6.01 -5.11
CA ILE A 91 -15.37 5.68 -3.72
C ILE A 91 -16.63 4.79 -3.67
N ASP A 92 -17.67 5.14 -4.42
CA ASP A 92 -18.93 4.40 -4.43
C ASP A 92 -18.76 2.97 -4.94
N ALA A 93 -17.99 2.79 -6.02
CA ALA A 93 -17.65 1.46 -6.54
C ALA A 93 -16.82 0.64 -5.53
N THR A 94 -16.08 1.28 -4.64
CA THR A 94 -15.30 0.61 -3.60
C THR A 94 -16.17 0.12 -2.45
N ILE A 95 -17.13 0.93 -2.00
CA ILE A 95 -18.08 0.56 -0.93
C ILE A 95 -18.92 -0.65 -1.35
N GLU A 96 -19.42 -0.63 -2.59
CA GLU A 96 -20.22 -1.73 -3.14
C GLU A 96 -19.40 -3.03 -3.26
N ASP A 97 -18.12 -2.92 -3.64
CA ASP A 97 -17.22 -4.07 -3.72
C ASP A 97 -16.90 -4.64 -2.34
N TYR A 98 -16.78 -3.80 -1.31
CA TYR A 98 -16.62 -4.25 0.07
C TYR A 98 -17.85 -5.02 0.55
N GLN A 99 -19.06 -4.47 0.35
CA GLN A 99 -20.29 -5.12 0.80
C GLN A 99 -20.44 -6.52 0.21
N ARG A 100 -19.98 -6.71 -1.04
CA ARG A 100 -20.02 -8.01 -1.72
C ARG A 100 -18.86 -8.94 -1.38
N ASN A 101 -17.66 -8.40 -1.10
CA ASN A 101 -16.44 -9.19 -1.12
C ASN A 101 -15.59 -9.12 0.15
N ALA A 102 -15.97 -8.34 1.18
CA ALA A 102 -15.16 -8.21 2.39
C ALA A 102 -14.93 -9.54 3.12
N ALA A 103 -15.97 -10.35 3.28
CA ALA A 103 -15.85 -11.69 3.86
C ALA A 103 -14.89 -12.58 3.06
N ARG A 104 -15.05 -12.60 1.73
CA ARG A 104 -14.17 -13.34 0.81
C ARG A 104 -12.72 -12.84 0.86
N CYS A 105 -12.51 -11.55 1.07
CA CYS A 105 -11.19 -10.92 1.20
C CYS A 105 -10.47 -11.42 2.48
N LEU A 106 -11.17 -11.54 3.61
CA LEU A 106 -10.59 -12.06 4.84
C LEU A 106 -10.41 -13.59 4.83
N GLU A 107 -11.26 -14.32 4.10
CA GLU A 107 -11.06 -15.76 3.86
C GLU A 107 -9.81 -16.01 2.99
N GLN A 108 -9.60 -15.21 1.95
CA GLN A 108 -8.48 -15.36 1.04
C GLN A 108 -7.15 -14.88 1.65
N PHE A 109 -7.19 -13.86 2.52
CA PHE A 109 -6.01 -13.26 3.14
C PHE A 109 -6.13 -13.25 4.67
N PRO A 110 -5.98 -14.41 5.32
CA PRO A 110 -6.14 -14.54 6.77
C PRO A 110 -5.09 -13.73 7.55
N ILE A 111 -5.48 -13.27 8.74
CA ILE A 111 -4.66 -12.43 9.63
C ILE A 111 -4.35 -13.09 10.97
N ASN A 112 -4.57 -14.40 11.10
CA ASN A 112 -4.37 -15.20 12.29
C ASN A 112 -3.50 -16.42 11.99
#